data_AF-A0A964U1G3-F1
#
_entry.id   AF-A0A964U1G3-F1
#
_cell.length_a   1.000
_cell.length_b   1.000
_cell.length_c   1.000
_cell.angle_alpha   90.00
_cell.angle_beta   90.00
_cell.angle_gamma   90.00
#
_symmetry.space_group_name_H-M   'P 1'
#
loop_
_entity.id
_entity.type
_entity.pdbx_description
1 polymer ?
#
loop_
_entity_poly.entity_id
_entity_poly.type
_entity_poly.pdbx_seq_one_letter_code
_entity_poly.pdbx_strand_id
1 'polypeptide(L)' 'MAQDYIVRDIALAEFGRKELDIAETEMPGLMACRAEFGAAQPLKGARIVGSLHMTIQ' A
#
# COMPACT_ATOMS: atom_id res chain seq x y z
N MET A 1 0.72 -15.43 16.03
CA MET A 1 -0.23 -14.86 15.06
C MET A 1 0.11 -15.51 13.73
N ALA A 2 -0.83 -16.23 13.12
CA ALA A 2 -0.57 -16.89 11.85
C ALA A 2 -0.31 -15.81 10.80
N GLN A 3 0.81 -15.93 10.11
CA GLN A 3 1.23 -14.95 9.13
C GLN A 3 0.54 -15.32 7.81
N ASP A 4 -0.65 -14.76 7.58
CA ASP A 4 -1.49 -15.07 6.41
C ASP A 4 -0.97 -14.38 5.14
N TYR A 5 0.25 -14.71 4.70
CA TYR A 5 0.77 -14.30 3.39
C TYR A 5 1.58 -15.42 2.72
N ILE A 6 1.56 -15.45 1.40
CA ILE A 6 2.43 -16.29 0.58
C ILE A 6 3.16 -15.36 -0.38
N VAL A 7 4.42 -15.07 -0.09
CA VAL A 7 5.30 -14.21 -0.90
C VAL A 7 6.60 -14.94 -1.18
N ARG A 8 7.32 -14.54 -2.24
CA ARG A 8 8.55 -15.22 -2.65
C ARG A 8 9.66 -15.12 -1.61
N ASP A 9 9.91 -13.92 -1.08
CA ASP A 9 10.97 -13.65 -0.11
C ASP A 9 10.63 -12.40 0.71
N ILE A 10 10.51 -12.56 2.04
CA ILE A 10 10.18 -11.47 2.97
C ILE A 10 11.41 -10.58 3.28
N ALA A 11 12.64 -11.08 3.05
CA ALA A 11 13.86 -10.31 3.30
C ALA A 11 13.97 -9.07 2.39
N LEU A 12 13.25 -9.05 1.27
CA LEU A 12 13.21 -7.93 0.34
C LEU A 12 12.31 -6.76 0.81
N ALA A 13 11.64 -6.86 1.96
CA ALA A 13 10.72 -5.84 2.45
C ALA A 13 11.37 -4.46 2.62
N GLU A 14 12.64 -4.40 3.08
CA GLU A 14 13.35 -3.12 3.24
C GLU A 14 13.60 -2.44 1.89
N PHE A 15 13.99 -3.23 0.88
CA PHE A 15 14.19 -2.72 -0.47
C PHE A 15 12.88 -2.23 -1.08
N GLY A 16 11.82 -3.03 -0.99
CA GLY A 16 10.48 -2.64 -1.46
C GLY A 16 9.96 -1.37 -0.78
N ARG A 17 10.28 -1.14 0.51
CA ARG A 17 9.91 0.10 1.21
C ARG A 17 10.61 1.33 0.62
N LYS A 18 11.89 1.22 0.28
CA LYS A 18 12.64 2.32 -0.35
C LYS A 18 12.08 2.67 -1.73
N GLU A 19 11.68 1.66 -2.51
CA GLU A 19 11.03 1.90 -3.81
C GLU A 19 9.63 2.53 -3.65
N LEU A 20 8.86 2.12 -2.64
CA LEU A 20 7.57 2.75 -2.31
C LEU A 20 7.73 4.24 -1.95
N ASP A 21 8.75 4.60 -1.16
CA ASP A 21 8.99 6.00 -0.80
C ASP A 21 9.25 6.88 -2.04
N ILE A 22 9.91 6.32 -3.08
CA ILE A 22 10.10 7.00 -4.37
C ILE A 22 8.79 7.04 -5.17
N ALA A 23 8.02 5.96 -5.19
CA ALA A 23 6.75 5.92 -5.92
C ALA A 23 5.72 6.92 -5.35
N GLU A 24 5.70 7.15 -4.04
CA GLU A 24 4.81 8.14 -3.43
C GLU A 24 5.06 9.57 -3.96
N THR A 25 6.31 9.92 -4.34
CA THR A 25 6.60 11.23 -4.94
C THR A 25 6.09 11.35 -6.37
N GLU A 26 5.99 10.23 -7.08
CA GLU A 26 5.48 10.15 -8.46
C GLU A 26 3.96 9.92 -8.54
N MET A 27 3.28 9.73 -7.41
CA MET A 27 1.84 9.45 -7.33
C MET A 27 1.06 10.53 -6.55
N PRO A 28 1.09 11.80 -7.01
CA PRO A 28 0.50 12.93 -6.28
C PRO A 28 -1.01 12.77 -6.06
N GLY A 29 -1.71 12.10 -6.98
CA GLY A 29 -3.15 11.83 -6.83
C GLY A 29 -3.48 10.95 -5.63
N LEU A 30 -2.71 9.86 -5.41
CA LEU A 30 -2.92 8.99 -4.25
C LEU A 30 -2.57 9.71 -2.94
N MET A 31 -1.49 10.50 -2.95
CA MET A 31 -1.08 11.28 -1.78
C MET A 31 -2.09 12.37 -1.43
N ALA A 32 -2.70 13.02 -2.43
CA ALA A 32 -3.81 13.95 -2.23
C ALA A 32 -5.03 13.27 -1.60
N CYS A 33 -5.43 12.09 -2.11
CA CYS A 33 -6.53 11.32 -1.52
C CYS A 33 -6.27 10.93 -0.05
N ARG A 34 -5.02 10.57 0.29
CA ARG A 34 -4.64 10.29 1.68
C ARG A 34 -4.77 11.54 2.56
N ALA A 35 -4.32 12.70 2.08
CA ALA A 35 -4.42 13.96 2.82
C ALA A 35 -5.87 14.42 3.03
N GLU A 36 -6.70 14.33 1.99
CA GLU A 36 -8.10 14.75 2.01
C GLU A 36 -8.99 13.85 2.88
N PHE A 37 -8.89 12.53 2.70
CA PHE A 37 -9.80 11.57 3.33
C PHE A 37 -9.23 10.89 4.57
N GLY A 38 -7.96 11.14 4.91
CA GLY A 38 -7.26 10.52 6.04
C GLY A 38 -7.95 10.76 7.38
N ALA A 39 -8.48 11.96 7.64
CA ALA A 39 -9.21 12.24 8.88
C ALA A 39 -10.64 11.66 8.88
N ALA A 40 -11.30 11.66 7.72
CA ALA A 40 -12.69 11.20 7.57
C ALA A 40 -12.82 9.68 7.64
N GLN A 41 -11.74 8.93 7.34
CA GLN A 41 -11.71 7.46 7.37
C GLN A 41 -12.92 6.82 6.64
N PRO A 42 -13.21 7.19 5.38
CA PRO A 42 -14.45 6.79 4.70
C PRO A 42 -14.57 5.28 4.47
N LEU A 43 -13.44 4.56 4.48
CA LEU A 43 -13.40 3.10 4.29
C LEU A 43 -13.44 2.32 5.62
N LYS A 44 -13.70 2.98 6.76
CA LYS A 44 -13.75 2.32 8.06
C LYS A 44 -14.83 1.22 8.07
N GLY A 45 -14.38 -0.03 8.26
CA GLY A 45 -15.24 -1.21 8.30
C GLY A 45 -15.43 -1.91 6.94
N ALA A 46 -14.90 -1.36 5.85
CA ALA A 46 -14.91 -2.02 4.54
C ALA A 46 -13.97 -3.24 4.53
N ARG A 47 -14.37 -4.32 3.84
CA ARG A 47 -13.52 -5.48 3.56
C ARG A 47 -13.24 -5.52 2.06
N ILE A 48 -12.02 -5.18 1.67
CA ILE A 48 -11.63 -4.99 0.28
C ILE A 48 -10.74 -6.15 -0.15
N VAL A 49 -11.10 -6.82 -1.25
CA VAL A 49 -10.27 -7.83 -1.92
C VAL A 49 -9.78 -7.24 -3.23
N GLY A 50 -8.48 -7.25 -3.46
CA GLY A 50 -7.85 -6.77 -4.69
C GLY A 50 -7.24 -7.92 -5.49
N SER A 51 -7.40 -7.89 -6.80
CA SER A 51 -6.71 -8.77 -7.75
C SER A 51 -6.09 -7.91 -8.84
N LEU A 52 -5.07 -7.17 -8.44
CA LEU A 52 -4.27 -6.31 -9.31
C LEU A 52 -2.86 -6.88 -9.39
N HIS A 53 -2.05 -6.37 -10.31
CA HIS A 53 -0.63 -6.69 -10.29
C HIS A 53 -0.03 -6.16 -8.99
N MET A 54 0.64 -7.04 -8.24
CA MET A 54 1.26 -6.72 -6.95
C MET A 54 2.62 -6.06 -7.19
N THR A 55 2.57 -4.80 -7.59
CA THR A 55 3.72 -4.00 -8.00
C THR A 55 3.93 -2.81 -7.04
N ILE A 56 4.87 -1.89 -7.34
CA ILE A 56 5.27 -0.78 -6.44
C ILE A 56 4.31 0.43 -6.50
N GLN A 57 3.55 0.56 -7.58
CA GLN A 57 2.52 1.59 -7.80
C GLN A 57 1.43 1.51 -6.72
#